data_AF-A0A923Q2M4-F1
#
_entry.id   AF-A0A923Q2M4-F1
#
_cell.length_a   1.000
_cell.length_b   1.000
_cell.length_c   1.000
_cell.angle_alpha   90.00
_cell.angle_beta   90.00
_cell.angle_gamma   90.00
#
_symmetry.space_group_name_H-M   'P 1'
#
loop_
_entity.id
_entity.type
_entity.pdbx_description
1 polymer ?
#
loop_
_entity_poly.entity_id
_entity_poly.type
_entity_poly.pdbx_seq_one_letter_code
_entity_poly.pdbx_strand_id
1 'polypeptide(L)' 'MSDNRGYYSQPTIHNDTIVFVSDDDLWSVTKSGGLAKRLTANVGTASSPRLS' A
#
# COMPACT_ATOMS: atom_id res chain seq x y z
N MET A 1 0.04 6.48 -22.81
CA MET A 1 -0.32 5.68 -21.63
C MET A 1 0.62 6.11 -20.52
N SER A 2 0.17 6.97 -19.61
CA SER A 2 1.02 7.41 -18.50
C SER A 2 1.28 6.21 -17.60
N ASP A 3 2.54 5.85 -17.47
CA ASP A 3 2.99 4.77 -16.61
C ASP A 3 2.84 5.21 -15.16
N ASN A 4 1.66 4.96 -14.56
CA ASN A 4 1.33 5.36 -13.19
C ASN A 4 1.97 4.40 -12.17
N ARG A 5 3.26 4.12 -12.32
CA ARG A 5 4.03 3.31 -11.38
C ARG A 5 4.39 4.17 -10.19
N GLY A 6 3.70 3.97 -9.08
CA GLY A 6 4.11 4.49 -7.77
C GLY A 6 5.36 3.78 -7.27
N TYR A 7 6.02 4.36 -6.27
CA TYR A 7 7.05 3.64 -5.52
C TYR A 7 6.36 2.74 -4.49
N TYR A 8 6.54 1.43 -4.64
CA TYR A 8 5.95 0.43 -3.74
C TYR A 8 7.03 -0.19 -2.88
N SER A 9 6.89 -0.09 -1.56
CA SER A 9 7.88 -0.65 -0.64
C SER A 9 7.26 -1.26 0.60
N GLN A 10 8.09 -2.07 1.29
CA GLN A 10 7.75 -2.69 2.56
C GLN A 10 6.40 -3.44 2.53
N PRO A 11 6.14 -4.33 1.54
CA PRO A 11 4.85 -4.99 1.46
C PRO A 11 4.70 -6.02 2.59
N THR A 12 3.45 -6.20 3.03
CA THR A 12 2.99 -7.32 3.85
C THR A 12 1.71 -7.87 3.25
N ILE A 13 1.44 -9.16 3.45
CA ILE A 13 0.25 -9.83 2.92
C ILE A 13 -0.34 -10.79 3.96
N HIS A 14 -1.66 -10.80 4.06
CA HIS A 14 -2.41 -11.81 4.82
C HIS A 14 -3.72 -12.12 4.07
N ASN A 15 -3.95 -13.41 3.81
CA ASN A 15 -5.03 -13.89 2.94
C ASN A 15 -5.01 -13.17 1.57
N ASP A 16 -6.09 -12.46 1.24
CA ASP A 16 -6.23 -11.71 -0.01
C ASP A 16 -5.85 -10.24 0.12
N THR A 17 -5.40 -9.77 1.28
CA THR A 17 -5.09 -8.35 1.51
C THR A 17 -3.58 -8.13 1.47
N ILE A 18 -3.14 -7.25 0.57
CA ILE A 18 -1.77 -6.72 0.51
C ILE A 18 -1.80 -5.31 1.08
N VAL A 19 -0.87 -4.99 1.98
CA VAL A 19 -0.59 -3.63 2.45
C VAL A 19 0.84 -3.25 2.13
N PHE A 20 1.06 -2.05 1.61
CA PHE A 20 2.38 -1.55 1.21
C PHE A 20 2.48 -0.04 1.45
N VAL A 21 3.70 0.48 1.44
CA VAL A 21 3.99 1.92 1.51
C VAL A 21 4.11 2.50 0.09
N SER A 22 3.40 3.60 -0.17
CA SER A 22 3.55 4.47 -1.36
C SER A 22 3.20 5.90 -0.97
N ASP A 23 3.95 6.87 -1.50
CA ASP A 23 3.75 8.31 -1.23
C ASP A 23 3.70 8.63 0.28
N ASP A 24 4.61 8.02 1.04
CA ASP A 24 4.68 8.03 2.50
C ASP A 24 3.46 7.46 3.25
N ASP A 25 2.39 7.06 2.57
CA ASP A 25 1.16 6.52 3.14
C ASP A 25 1.10 4.99 3.03
N LEU A 26 0.28 4.36 3.87
CA LEU A 26 -0.11 2.97 3.70
C LEU A 26 -1.24 2.85 2.69
N TRP A 27 -1.12 1.87 1.81
CA TRP A 27 -2.12 1.52 0.81
C TRP A 27 -2.47 0.04 0.92
N SER A 28 -3.73 -0.30 0.65
CA SER A 28 -4.19 -1.69 0.57
C SER A 28 -4.78 -2.03 -0.78
N VAL A 29 -4.56 -3.26 -1.23
CA VAL A 29 -5.15 -3.82 -2.45
C VAL A 29 -5.41 -5.31 -2.25
N THR A 30 -6.33 -5.88 -3.03
CA THR A 30 -6.55 -7.33 -3.04
C THR A 30 -5.42 -8.03 -3.81
N LYS A 31 -5.17 -9.32 -3.51
CA LYS A 31 -4.17 -10.15 -4.20
C LYS A 31 -4.43 -10.30 -5.70
N SER A 32 -5.70 -10.21 -6.12
CA SER A 32 -6.11 -10.15 -7.52
C SER A 32 -5.78 -8.82 -8.21
N GLY A 33 -5.26 -7.83 -7.48
CA GLY A 33 -5.02 -6.49 -7.95
C GLY A 33 -6.29 -5.63 -7.95
N GLY A 34 -6.24 -4.51 -8.67
CA GLY A 34 -7.33 -3.53 -8.75
C GLY A 34 -6.94 -2.19 -8.13
N LEU A 35 -7.94 -1.40 -7.78
CA LEU A 35 -7.72 -0.06 -7.24
C LEU A 35 -7.27 -0.13 -5.78
N ALA A 36 -6.04 0.33 -5.53
CA ALA A 36 -5.53 0.45 -4.17
C ALA A 36 -6.27 1.54 -3.40
N LYS A 37 -6.49 1.31 -2.10
CA LYS A 37 -7.12 2.26 -1.18
C LYS A 37 -6.09 2.76 -0.18
N ARG A 38 -6.05 4.07 0.02
CA ARG A 38 -5.19 4.68 1.03
C ARG A 38 -5.75 4.43 2.43
N LEU A 39 -4.90 3.97 3.35
CA LEU A 39 -5.25 3.67 4.73
C LEU A 39 -4.87 4.80 5.71
N THR A 40 -3.91 5.63 5.34
CA THR A 40 -3.45 6.79 6.11
C THR A 40 -3.67 8.10 5.35
N ALA A 41 -3.56 9.25 6.02
CA ALA A 41 -3.62 10.56 5.40
C ALA A 41 -2.68 11.48 6.18
N ASN A 42 -1.45 11.60 5.69
CA ASN A 42 -0.30 11.89 6.54
C ASN A 42 -0.16 13.30 7.13
N VAL A 43 0.47 13.32 8.32
CA VAL A 43 1.30 14.41 8.91
C VAL A 43 2.77 13.95 9.09
N GLY A 44 3.13 12.70 8.72
CA GLY A 44 4.47 12.09 8.83
C GLY A 44 4.62 10.86 7.91
N THR A 45 5.71 10.07 8.00
CA THR A 45 5.95 8.93 7.09
C THR A 45 5.51 7.58 7.68
N ALA A 46 4.71 6.81 6.95
CA ALA A 46 4.35 5.44 7.31
C ALA A 46 5.44 4.42 6.91
N SER A 47 5.63 3.40 7.75
CA SER A 47 6.60 2.32 7.50
C SER A 47 6.23 1.03 8.24
N SER A 48 6.86 -0.08 7.84
CA SER A 48 6.78 -1.41 8.46
C SER A 48 5.35 -1.92 8.68
N PRO A 49 4.51 -2.01 7.63
CA PRO A 49 3.15 -2.48 7.79
C PRO A 49 3.12 -3.93 8.29
N ARG A 50 2.18 -4.19 9.21
CA ARG A 50 1.93 -5.51 9.78
C ARG A 50 0.44 -5.75 9.85
N LEU A 51 0.01 -6.87 9.26
CA LEU A 51 -1.34 -7.42 9.45
C LEU A 51 -1.31 -8.35 10.68
N SER A 52 -2.38 -8.33 11.48
CA SER A 52 -2.55 -9.15 12.69
C SER A 52 -2.95 -10.58 12.37
#